data_AF-A0A137SFL6-F1
#
_entry.id   AF-A0A137SFL6-F1
#
_cell.length_a   1.000
_cell.length_b   1.000
_cell.length_c   1.000
_cell.angle_alpha   90.00
_cell.angle_beta   90.00
_cell.angle_gamma   90.00
#
_symmetry.space_group_name_H-M   'P 1'
#
loop_
_entity.id
_entity.type
_entity.pdbx_description
1 polymer ?
#
loop_
_entity_poly.entity_id
_entity_poly.type
_entity_poly.pdbx_seq_one_letter_code
_entity_poly.pdbx_strand_id
1 'polypeptide(L)'
;MRVQQKAQQQGFTLIELMIVVAIVAILAGVGIPSYQKYMAKAQFVEVVSTTGLPKDQVVECFQTTNRTAEVCASQADAILLNSFDTAIIDKVETTFTETPLKTVTVTTTTTVGSVFKGVTHAMVGTELSTGLVTWKLDESSTCVAAALC
;
A
#
# COMPACT_ATOMS: atom_id res chain seq x y z
N MET A 1 26.04 69.37 -12.79
CA MET A 1 26.56 68.06 -12.35
C MET A 1 25.47 67.41 -11.50
N ARG A 2 24.76 66.37 -11.99
CA ARG A 2 23.69 65.70 -11.23
C ARG A 2 24.29 64.54 -10.46
N VAL A 3 24.25 64.61 -9.13
CA VAL A 3 24.71 63.53 -8.24
C VAL A 3 23.71 62.38 -8.32
N GLN A 4 24.12 61.27 -8.93
CA GLN A 4 23.36 60.02 -8.90
C GLN A 4 23.53 59.42 -7.50
N GLN A 5 22.49 59.47 -6.66
CA GLN A 5 22.49 58.80 -5.36
C GLN A 5 22.61 57.29 -5.58
N LYS A 6 23.72 56.72 -5.12
CA LYS A 6 23.92 55.27 -5.10
C LYS A 6 22.97 54.68 -4.06
N ALA A 7 21.94 53.95 -4.49
CA ALA A 7 21.11 53.18 -3.58
C ALA A 7 22.02 52.17 -2.85
N GLN A 8 22.18 52.31 -1.53
CA GLN A 8 22.92 51.33 -0.75
C GLN A 8 22.14 50.03 -0.76
N GLN A 9 22.75 49.00 -1.34
CA GLN A 9 22.21 47.65 -1.35
C GLN A 9 22.21 47.14 0.09
N GLN A 10 21.04 47.12 0.72
CA GLN A 10 20.85 46.54 2.05
C GLN A 10 20.89 45.01 1.90
N GLY A 11 21.97 44.40 2.34
CA GLY A 11 22.12 42.94 2.38
C GLY A 11 21.35 42.32 3.56
N PHE A 12 20.99 41.04 3.43
CA PHE A 12 20.46 40.24 4.54
C PHE A 12 21.45 40.19 5.70
N THR A 13 20.95 40.33 6.93
CA THR A 13 21.79 40.20 8.12
C THR A 13 22.02 38.72 8.45
N LEU A 14 23.18 38.42 9.05
CA LEU A 14 23.49 37.06 9.48
C LEU A 14 22.49 36.56 10.54
N ILE A 15 21.97 37.48 11.37
CA ILE A 15 20.98 37.17 12.39
C ILE A 15 19.62 36.80 11.80
N GLU A 16 19.18 37.47 10.72
CA GLU A 16 17.95 37.09 10.01
C GLU A 16 18.07 35.68 9.41
N LEU A 17 19.22 35.37 8.82
CA LEU A 17 19.46 34.04 8.25
C LEU A 17 19.48 32.96 9.34
N MET A 18 20.10 33.22 10.49
CA MET A 18 20.11 32.27 11.61
C MET A 18 18.71 31.96 12.15
N ILE A 19 17.84 32.98 12.26
CA ILE A 19 16.46 32.78 12.72
C ILE A 19 15.67 31.95 11.70
N VAL A 20 15.82 32.23 10.40
CA VAL A 20 15.14 31.45 9.35
C VAL A 20 15.57 29.99 9.39
N VAL A 21 16.88 29.71 9.51
CA VAL A 21 17.38 28.33 9.61
C VAL A 21 16.85 27.62 10.85
N ALA A 22 16.77 28.31 12.00
CA ALA A 22 16.21 27.74 13.22
C ALA A 22 14.73 27.34 13.05
N ILE A 23 13.92 28.19 12.40
CA ILE A 23 12.51 27.90 12.14
C ILE A 23 12.37 26.71 11.17
N VAL A 24 13.13 26.70 10.07
CA VAL A 24 13.10 25.59 9.10
C VAL A 24 13.53 24.28 9.75
N ALA A 25 14.53 24.29 10.64
CA ALA A 25 14.96 23.09 11.35
C ALA A 25 13.84 22.48 12.22
N ILE A 26 13.07 23.32 12.93
CA ILE A 26 11.93 22.87 13.73
C ILE A 26 10.83 22.28 12.84
N LEU A 27 10.47 22.98 11.76
CA LEU A 27 9.43 22.53 10.82
C LEU A 27 9.84 21.23 10.12
N ALA A 28 11.10 21.10 9.70
CA ALA A 28 11.62 19.91 9.05
C ALA A 28 11.58 18.69 9.97
N GLY A 29 11.86 18.87 11.27
CA GLY A 29 11.81 17.79 12.27
C GLY A 29 10.44 17.12 12.38
N VAL A 30 9.34 17.86 12.19
CA VAL A 30 7.97 17.33 12.19
C VAL A 30 7.52 16.95 10.77
N GLY A 31 7.90 17.75 9.77
CA GLY A 31 7.42 17.62 8.40
C GLY A 31 7.99 16.40 7.67
N ILE A 32 9.29 16.14 7.79
CA ILE A 32 9.96 15.02 7.10
C ILE A 32 9.36 13.65 7.48
N PRO A 33 9.23 13.27 8.76
CA PRO A 33 8.68 11.95 9.10
C PRO A 33 7.22 11.81 8.67
N SER A 34 6.44 12.90 8.69
CA SER A 34 5.07 12.90 8.19
C SER A 34 5.02 12.66 6.68
N TYR A 35 5.83 13.40 5.92
CA TYR A 35 5.93 13.25 4.47
C TYR A 35 6.37 11.85 4.05
N GLN A 36 7.35 11.26 4.74
CA GLN A 36 7.79 9.88 4.48
C GLN A 36 6.66 8.86 4.68
N LYS A 37 5.83 9.02 5.72
CA LYS A 37 4.64 8.17 5.92
C LYS A 37 3.62 8.32 4.80
N TYR A 38 3.38 9.55 4.33
CA TYR A 38 2.47 9.78 3.20
C TYR A 38 2.98 9.14 1.91
N MET A 39 4.27 9.26 1.62
CA MET A 39 4.89 8.63 0.46
C MET A 39 4.81 7.10 0.54
N ALA A 40 5.06 6.52 1.72
CA ALA A 40 4.91 5.08 1.94
C ALA A 40 3.45 4.63 1.71
N LYS A 41 2.44 5.36 2.20
CA LYS A 41 1.04 5.05 1.92
C LYS A 41 0.69 5.16 0.43
N ALA A 42 1.20 6.17 -0.25
CA ALA A 42 0.98 6.36 -1.69
C ALA A 42 1.56 5.19 -2.50
N GLN A 43 2.76 4.73 -2.15
CA GLN A 43 3.38 3.55 -2.76
C GLN A 43 2.63 2.26 -2.42
N PHE A 44 2.08 2.15 -1.20
CA PHE A 44 1.31 0.98 -0.76
C PHE A 44 -0.01 0.78 -1.55
N VAL A 45 -0.49 1.79 -2.27
CA VAL A 45 -1.65 1.64 -3.16
C VAL A 45 -1.41 0.56 -4.23
N GLU A 46 -0.18 0.40 -4.70
CA GLU A 46 0.19 -0.67 -5.64
C GLU A 46 -0.12 -2.04 -5.04
N VAL A 47 0.33 -2.28 -3.80
CA VAL A 47 0.11 -3.52 -3.03
C VAL A 47 -1.37 -3.82 -2.83
N VAL A 48 -2.19 -2.79 -2.58
CA VAL A 48 -3.64 -2.96 -2.45
C VAL A 48 -4.25 -3.30 -3.81
N SER A 49 -3.80 -2.65 -4.89
CA SER A 49 -4.34 -2.83 -6.23
C SER A 49 -4.05 -4.20 -6.83
N THR A 50 -2.93 -4.84 -6.48
CA THR A 50 -2.58 -6.19 -6.99
C THR A 50 -3.53 -7.28 -6.52
N THR A 51 -4.32 -7.04 -5.47
CA THR A 51 -5.38 -7.96 -5.07
C THR A 51 -6.58 -7.95 -6.04
N GLY A 52 -6.73 -6.94 -6.91
CA GLY A 52 -7.89 -6.79 -7.79
C GLY A 52 -8.12 -7.98 -8.72
N LEU A 53 -7.11 -8.34 -9.50
CA LEU A 53 -7.20 -9.44 -10.49
C LEU A 53 -7.55 -10.80 -9.88
N PRO A 54 -6.85 -11.30 -8.83
CA PRO A 54 -7.24 -12.55 -8.18
C PRO A 54 -8.62 -12.46 -7.53
N LYS A 55 -9.03 -11.31 -7.00
CA LYS A 55 -10.38 -11.15 -6.44
C LYS A 55 -11.45 -11.32 -7.51
N ASP A 56 -11.25 -10.75 -8.69
CA ASP A 56 -12.19 -10.89 -9.81
C ASP A 56 -12.29 -12.36 -10.26
N GLN A 57 -11.16 -13.07 -10.34
CA GLN A 57 -11.14 -14.51 -10.66
C GLN A 57 -11.85 -15.37 -9.60
N VAL A 58 -11.69 -15.05 -8.32
CA VAL A 58 -12.43 -15.73 -7.24
C VAL A 58 -13.93 -15.50 -7.38
N VAL A 59 -14.36 -14.27 -7.66
CA VAL A 59 -15.78 -13.94 -7.87
C VAL A 59 -16.35 -14.71 -9.06
N GLU A 60 -15.65 -14.70 -10.20
CA GLU A 60 -16.03 -15.46 -11.39
C GLU A 60 -16.12 -16.96 -11.11
N CYS A 61 -15.16 -17.52 -10.37
CA CYS A 61 -15.20 -18.93 -10.00
C CYS A 61 -16.44 -19.28 -9.17
N PHE A 62 -16.75 -18.52 -8.12
CA PHE A 62 -17.93 -18.78 -7.29
C PHE A 62 -19.26 -18.58 -8.03
N GLN A 63 -19.30 -17.77 -9.09
CA GLN A 63 -20.47 -17.65 -9.97
C GLN A 63 -20.75 -18.92 -10.77
N THR A 64 -19.76 -19.81 -10.93
CA THR A 64 -19.96 -21.13 -11.53
C THR A 64 -20.58 -22.09 -10.52
N THR A 65 -21.62 -22.83 -10.93
CA THR A 65 -22.36 -23.74 -10.05
C THR A 65 -21.45 -24.77 -9.36
N ASN A 66 -21.62 -24.92 -8.04
CA ASN A 66 -21.05 -25.99 -7.21
C ASN A 66 -19.50 -26.04 -7.10
N ARG A 67 -18.84 -24.87 -7.09
CA ARG A 67 -17.39 -24.78 -6.83
C ARG A 67 -17.05 -24.81 -5.33
N THR A 68 -15.88 -25.33 -5.00
CA THR A 68 -15.27 -25.30 -3.67
C THR A 68 -14.32 -24.09 -3.56
N ALA A 69 -14.03 -23.62 -2.35
CA ALA A 69 -13.07 -22.54 -2.15
C ALA A 69 -11.66 -22.91 -2.64
N GLU A 70 -11.24 -24.18 -2.51
CA GLU A 70 -9.98 -24.71 -3.03
C GLU A 70 -9.84 -24.53 -4.54
N VAL A 71 -10.90 -24.85 -5.28
CA VAL A 71 -10.91 -24.73 -6.74
C VAL A 71 -10.89 -23.26 -7.17
N CYS A 72 -11.51 -22.37 -6.40
CA CYS A 72 -11.49 -20.94 -6.69
C CYS A 72 -10.16 -20.29 -6.31
N ALA A 73 -9.53 -20.70 -5.21
CA ALA A 73 -8.19 -20.25 -4.84
C ALA A 73 -7.16 -20.70 -5.88
N SER A 74 -7.13 -21.99 -6.24
CA SER A 74 -6.16 -22.50 -7.23
C SER A 74 -6.29 -21.85 -8.61
N GLN A 75 -7.51 -21.55 -9.08
CA GLN A 75 -7.70 -20.80 -10.33
C GLN A 75 -7.20 -19.35 -10.22
N ALA A 76 -7.46 -18.69 -9.09
CA ALA A 76 -6.94 -17.36 -8.83
C ALA A 76 -5.41 -17.38 -8.69
N ASP A 77 -4.82 -18.41 -8.12
CA ASP A 77 -3.36 -18.58 -7.98
C ASP A 77 -2.68 -18.78 -9.34
N ALA A 78 -3.32 -19.51 -10.25
CA ALA A 78 -2.78 -19.80 -11.57
C ALA A 78 -2.52 -18.54 -12.42
N ILE A 79 -3.25 -17.44 -12.16
CA ILE A 79 -3.02 -16.15 -12.84
C ILE A 79 -1.93 -15.30 -12.17
N LEU A 80 -1.40 -15.71 -11.01
CA LEU A 80 -0.42 -14.93 -10.23
C LEU A 80 1.02 -15.23 -10.61
N LEU A 81 1.28 -16.32 -11.34
CA LEU A 81 2.62 -16.74 -11.75
C LEU A 81 3.36 -15.60 -12.47
N ASN A 82 4.41 -15.08 -11.82
CA ASN A 82 5.32 -14.02 -12.29
C ASN A 82 4.65 -12.68 -12.70
N SER A 83 3.39 -12.46 -12.35
CA SER A 83 2.65 -11.28 -12.83
C SER A 83 2.80 -10.04 -11.95
N PHE A 84 3.44 -10.19 -10.78
CA PHE A 84 3.46 -9.14 -9.75
C PHE A 84 4.82 -8.96 -9.05
N ASP A 85 5.92 -9.50 -9.60
CA ASP A 85 7.25 -9.26 -9.05
C ASP A 85 7.72 -7.85 -9.45
N THR A 86 7.44 -6.88 -8.57
CA THR A 86 7.85 -5.49 -8.73
C THR A 86 8.92 -5.16 -7.68
N ALA A 87 9.52 -3.97 -7.74
CA ALA A 87 10.46 -3.55 -6.71
C ALA A 87 9.85 -3.47 -5.29
N ILE A 88 8.52 -3.50 -5.19
CA ILE A 88 7.77 -3.41 -3.94
C ILE A 88 7.13 -4.75 -3.57
N ILE A 89 6.69 -5.55 -4.56
CA ILE A 89 5.91 -6.75 -4.34
C ILE A 89 6.77 -7.99 -4.56
N ASP A 90 6.83 -8.86 -3.55
CA ASP A 90 7.59 -10.11 -3.56
C ASP A 90 6.75 -11.27 -4.10
N LYS A 91 5.52 -11.38 -3.60
CA LYS A 91 4.60 -12.43 -3.98
C LYS A 91 3.15 -12.03 -3.79
N VAL A 92 2.29 -12.62 -4.61
CA VAL A 92 0.85 -12.69 -4.39
C VAL A 92 0.51 -14.17 -4.35
N GLU A 93 -0.23 -14.59 -3.34
CA GLU A 93 -0.63 -15.99 -3.14
C GLU A 93 -2.08 -16.06 -2.68
N THR A 94 -2.73 -17.19 -2.95
CA THR A 94 -4.07 -17.46 -2.43
C THR A 94 -4.11 -18.64 -1.48
N THR A 95 -4.92 -18.52 -0.44
CA THR A 95 -5.23 -19.62 0.47
C THR A 95 -6.75 -19.77 0.59
N PHE A 96 -7.22 -20.91 1.10
CA PHE A 96 -8.65 -21.18 1.18
C PHE A 96 -9.04 -21.82 2.51
N THR A 97 -10.33 -21.75 2.81
CA THR A 97 -10.98 -22.49 3.89
C THR A 97 -12.38 -22.88 3.42
N GLU A 98 -12.75 -24.15 3.60
CA GLU A 98 -14.07 -24.65 3.18
C GLU A 98 -15.13 -24.57 4.29
N THR A 99 -14.70 -24.75 5.53
CA THR A 99 -15.57 -24.85 6.71
C THR A 99 -15.13 -23.89 7.80
N PRO A 100 -16.06 -23.17 8.48
CA PRO A 100 -17.52 -23.28 8.39
C PRO A 100 -18.14 -22.57 7.18
N LEU A 101 -17.38 -21.70 6.52
CA LEU A 101 -17.78 -20.96 5.32
C LEU A 101 -16.68 -21.10 4.28
N LYS A 102 -17.07 -21.06 3.00
CA LYS A 102 -16.13 -21.01 1.88
C LYS A 102 -15.49 -19.64 1.82
N THR A 103 -14.19 -19.59 2.08
CA THR A 103 -13.40 -18.36 2.00
C THR A 103 -12.16 -18.57 1.15
N VAL A 104 -11.83 -17.57 0.36
CA VAL A 104 -10.54 -17.46 -0.34
C VAL A 104 -9.85 -16.20 0.13
N THR A 105 -8.63 -16.34 0.61
CA THR A 105 -7.79 -15.22 1.05
C THR A 105 -6.75 -14.95 -0.01
N VAL A 106 -6.70 -13.71 -0.50
CA VAL A 106 -5.65 -13.23 -1.39
C VAL A 106 -4.66 -12.44 -0.56
N THR A 107 -3.41 -12.88 -0.52
CA THR A 107 -2.34 -12.25 0.25
C THR A 107 -1.29 -11.69 -0.69
N THR A 108 -1.02 -10.39 -0.60
CA THR A 108 0.14 -9.75 -1.22
C THR A 108 1.20 -9.51 -0.15
N THR A 109 2.44 -9.93 -0.42
CA THR A 109 3.60 -9.69 0.44
C THR A 109 4.57 -8.78 -0.27
N THR A 110 5.03 -7.75 0.43
CA THR A 110 6.04 -6.82 -0.08
C THR A 110 7.45 -7.37 0.04
N THR A 111 8.38 -6.90 -0.79
CA THR A 111 9.79 -7.30 -0.73
C THR A 111 10.43 -6.85 0.57
N VAL A 112 11.22 -7.73 1.20
CA VAL A 112 11.92 -7.44 2.47
C VAL A 112 12.94 -6.29 2.33
N GLY A 113 13.52 -6.11 1.14
CA GLY A 113 14.43 -5.00 0.82
C GLY A 113 13.74 -3.66 0.53
N SER A 114 12.41 -3.63 0.44
CA SER A 114 11.65 -2.40 0.22
C SER A 114 11.49 -1.58 1.51
N VAL A 115 10.95 -0.37 1.39
CA VAL A 115 10.55 0.46 2.55
C VAL A 115 9.52 -0.26 3.45
N PHE A 116 8.82 -1.27 2.91
CA PHE A 116 7.77 -2.02 3.58
C PHE A 116 8.24 -3.29 4.28
N LYS A 117 9.47 -3.75 4.06
CA LYS A 117 10.12 -4.83 4.85
C LYS A 117 9.30 -6.10 5.04
N GLY A 118 8.62 -6.61 4.00
CA GLY A 118 7.85 -7.85 4.14
C GLY A 118 6.44 -7.68 4.70
N VAL A 119 5.91 -6.46 4.75
CA VAL A 119 4.50 -6.22 5.08
C VAL A 119 3.57 -7.00 4.15
N THR A 120 2.53 -7.55 4.74
CA THR A 120 1.46 -8.34 4.13
C THR A 120 0.15 -7.56 4.10
N HIS A 121 -0.56 -7.68 2.98
CA HIS A 121 -1.92 -7.20 2.78
C HIS A 121 -2.79 -8.37 2.33
N ALA A 122 -3.71 -8.81 3.19
CA ALA A 122 -4.58 -9.95 2.91
C ALA A 122 -6.05 -9.53 2.85
N MET A 123 -6.72 -9.93 1.78
CA MET A 123 -8.15 -9.72 1.55
C MET A 123 -8.86 -11.07 1.58
N VAL A 124 -9.84 -11.22 2.48
CA VAL A 124 -10.64 -12.43 2.64
C VAL A 124 -11.96 -12.26 1.90
N GLY A 125 -12.17 -13.11 0.89
CA GLY A 125 -13.41 -13.23 0.14
C GLY A 125 -14.24 -14.37 0.72
N THR A 126 -15.41 -14.08 1.29
CA THR A 126 -16.32 -15.09 1.85
C THR A 126 -17.55 -15.23 0.96
N GLU A 127 -17.86 -16.44 0.52
CA GLU A 127 -19.12 -16.74 -0.18
C GLU A 127 -20.27 -16.74 0.85
N LEU A 128 -21.22 -15.82 0.69
CA LEU A 128 -22.40 -15.69 1.56
C LEU A 128 -23.59 -16.52 1.06
N SER A 129 -23.68 -16.68 -0.25
CA SER A 129 -24.66 -17.49 -0.99
C SER A 129 -24.07 -17.76 -2.37
N THR A 130 -24.60 -18.73 -3.11
CA THR A 130 -24.05 -19.16 -4.41
C THR A 130 -23.69 -17.96 -5.30
N GLY A 131 -22.40 -17.75 -5.53
CA GLY A 131 -21.86 -16.68 -6.39
C GLY A 131 -21.80 -15.26 -5.78
N LEU A 132 -22.27 -15.05 -4.55
CA LEU A 132 -22.16 -13.77 -3.84
C LEU A 132 -20.98 -13.80 -2.87
N VAL A 133 -19.90 -13.10 -3.21
CA VAL A 133 -18.68 -13.00 -2.40
C VAL A 133 -18.58 -11.61 -1.75
N THR A 134 -18.37 -11.57 -0.44
CA THR A 134 -18.00 -10.34 0.27
C THR A 134 -16.51 -10.32 0.55
N TRP A 135 -15.86 -9.17 0.34
CA TRP A 135 -14.45 -8.99 0.63
C TRP A 135 -14.25 -8.17 1.91
N LYS A 136 -13.38 -8.63 2.79
CA LYS A 136 -12.93 -7.90 3.99
C LYS A 136 -11.43 -7.97 4.10
N LEU A 137 -10.82 -6.93 4.68
CA LEU A 137 -9.41 -6.98 5.06
C LEU A 137 -9.24 -8.02 6.18
N ASP A 138 -8.21 -8.86 6.09
CA ASP A 138 -7.81 -9.71 7.21
C ASP A 138 -7.15 -8.84 8.28
N GLU A 139 -7.69 -8.87 9.51
CA GLU A 139 -7.14 -8.15 10.66
C GLU A 139 -5.72 -8.61 11.04
N SER A 140 -5.33 -9.81 10.64
CA SER A 140 -3.98 -10.34 10.80
C SER A 140 -2.98 -9.77 9.79
N SER A 141 -3.44 -8.97 8.81
CA SER A 141 -2.57 -8.29 7.86
C SER A 141 -1.61 -7.35 8.60
N THR A 142 -0.31 -7.55 8.40
CA THR A 142 0.72 -6.74 9.07
C THR A 142 0.69 -5.27 8.64
N CYS A 143 0.03 -4.94 7.51
CA CYS A 143 -0.19 -3.57 7.10
C CYS A 143 -1.03 -2.74 8.09
N VAL A 144 -1.89 -3.39 8.90
CA VAL A 144 -2.72 -2.73 9.92
C VAL A 144 -1.84 -2.22 11.06
N ALA A 145 -0.94 -3.07 11.56
CA ALA A 145 0.02 -2.68 12.60
C ALA A 145 1.00 -1.61 12.09
N ALA A 146 1.33 -1.63 10.79
CA ALA A 146 2.15 -0.60 10.14
C ALA A 146 1.37 0.70 9.82
N ALA A 147 0.06 0.74 10.08
CA ALA A 147 -0.86 1.83 9.75
C ALA A 147 -0.83 2.23 8.26
N LEU A 148 -0.56 1.27 7.37
CA LEU A 148 -0.54 1.44 5.91
C LEU A 148 -1.92 1.17 5.31
N CYS A 149 -2.59 0.17 5.87
CA CYS A 149 -4.02 -0.11 5.81
C CYS A 149 -4.55 0.04 7.26
#